data_AF-A0A8T4GGH0-F1
#
_entry.id   AF-A0A8T4GGH0-F1
#
_cell.length_a   1.000
_cell.length_b   1.000
_cell.length_c   1.000
_cell.angle_alpha   90.00
_cell.angle_beta   90.00
_cell.angle_gamma   90.00
#
_symmetry.space_group_name_H-M   'P 1'
#
loop_
_entity.id
_entity.type
_entity.pdbx_description
1 polymer ?
#
loop_
_entity_poly.entity_id
_entity_poly.type
_entity_poly.pdbx_seq_one_letter_code
_entity_poly.pdbx_strand_id
1 'polypeptide(L)' 'MSTVEFTCSGCGQTIEVNDEMRETILSVGCPVCTTPASDDDFAAPDEDDAATLGAGDS' A
#
# COMPACT_ATOMS: atom_id res chain seq x y z
N MET A 1 -14.35 2.43 8.10
CA MET A 1 -12.91 2.37 8.33
C MET A 1 -12.31 2.25 6.95
N SER A 2 -11.55 3.24 6.51
CA SER A 2 -10.87 3.18 5.22
C SER A 2 -9.59 2.38 5.43
N THR A 3 -9.36 1.41 4.57
CA THR A 3 -8.14 0.61 4.56
C THR A 3 -7.28 1.05 3.39
N VAL A 4 -5.96 0.96 3.55
CA VAL A 4 -4.99 1.22 2.48
C VAL A 4 -4.09 0.00 2.34
N GLU A 5 -3.56 -0.20 1.14
CA GLU A 5 -2.63 -1.29 0.88
C GLU A 5 -1.19 -0.80 1.14
N PHE A 6 -0.46 -1.49 2.01
CA PHE A 6 0.96 -1.25 2.22
C PHE A 6 1.78 -2.29 1.46
N THR A 7 2.71 -1.86 0.61
CA THR A 7 3.68 -2.71 -0.09
C THR A 7 5.10 -2.34 0.32
N CYS A 8 5.79 -3.23 1.03
CA CYS A 8 7.15 -2.96 1.48
C CYS A 8 8.16 -3.05 0.34
N SER A 9 8.89 -1.96 0.09
CA SER A 9 10.03 -1.92 -0.85
C SER A 9 11.20 -2.86 -0.53
N GLY A 10 11.35 -3.29 0.73
CA GLY A 10 12.44 -4.19 1.15
C GLY A 10 12.19 -5.66 0.87
N CYS A 11 11.01 -6.17 1.25
CA CYS A 11 10.66 -7.59 1.12
C CYS A 11 9.55 -7.88 0.10
N GLY A 12 8.95 -6.84 -0.50
CA GLY A 12 7.86 -6.98 -1.47
C GLY A 12 6.56 -7.54 -0.87
N GLN A 13 6.36 -7.42 0.44
CA GLN A 13 5.14 -7.88 1.09
C GLN A 13 4.06 -6.83 1.01
N THR A 14 2.87 -7.28 0.60
CA THR A 14 1.68 -6.47 0.45
C THR A 14 0.65 -6.86 1.52
N ILE A 15 0.12 -5.89 2.25
CA ILE A 15 -0.79 -6.10 3.38
C ILE A 15 -1.81 -4.97 3.44
N GLU A 16 -3.08 -5.31 3.65
CA GLU A 16 -4.13 -4.32 3.92
C GLU A 16 -4.01 -3.84 5.37
N VAL A 17 -3.94 -2.53 5.56
CA VAL A 17 -3.75 -1.90 6.86
C VAL A 17 -4.73 -0.75 7.05
N ASN A 18 -5.12 -0.51 8.30
CA ASN A 18 -5.91 0.66 8.67
C ASN A 18 -4.99 1.85 9.01
N ASP A 19 -5.58 3.02 9.30
CA ASP A 19 -4.82 4.22 9.64
C ASP A 19 -3.87 4.03 10.84
N GLU A 20 -4.34 3.36 11.91
CA GLU A 20 -3.54 3.09 13.12
C GLU A 20 -2.33 2.20 12.83
N MET A 21 -2.51 1.18 11.99
CA MET A 21 -1.43 0.31 11.54
C MET A 21 -0.46 1.06 10.63
N ARG A 22 -0.94 1.94 9.74
CA ARG A 22 -0.08 2.77 8.89
C ARG A 22 0.86 3.63 9.74
N GLU A 23 0.33 4.34 10.73
CA GLU A 23 1.15 5.18 11.63
C GLU A 23 2.21 4.34 12.36
N THR A 24 1.84 3.14 12.80
CA THR A 24 2.78 2.21 13.45
C THR A 24 3.88 1.75 12.50
N ILE A 25 3.52 1.38 11.27
CA ILE A 25 4.47 0.93 10.24
C ILE A 25 5.43 2.06 9.84
N LEU A 26 4.95 3.30 9.74
CA LEU A 26 5.81 4.46 9.49
C LEU A 26 6.79 4.71 10.66
N SER A 27 6.38 4.43 11.90
CA SER A 27 7.23 4.64 13.07
C SER A 27 8.23 3.50 13.31
N VAL A 28 7.85 2.25 13.06
CA VAL A 28 8.64 1.05 13.43
C VAL A 28 9.31 0.40 12.20
N GLY A 29 8.75 0.63 11.01
CA GLY A 29 9.10 -0.06 9.77
C GLY A 29 8.22 -1.29 9.52
N CYS A 30 8.55 -2.00 8.43
CA CYS A 30 7.82 -3.19 8.01
C CYS A 30 7.81 -4.27 9.12
N PRO A 31 6.63 -4.82 9.50
CA PRO A 31 6.55 -5.83 10.57
C PRO A 31 7.21 -7.18 10.20
N VAL A 32 7.49 -7.41 8.91
CA VAL A 32 8.09 -8.66 8.42
C VAL A 32 9.61 -8.59 8.40
N CYS A 33 10.16 -7.51 7.83
CA CYS A 33 11.59 -7.39 7.55
C CYS A 33 12.26 -6.20 8.23
N THR A 34 11.51 -5.42 9.02
CA THR A 34 11.96 -4.21 9.74
C THR A 34 12.58 -3.14 8.84
N THR A 35 12.37 -3.22 7.53
CA THR A 35 12.80 -2.19 6.59
C THR A 35 12.03 -0.91 6.89
N PRO A 36 12.69 0.26 6.95
CA PRO A 36 11.99 1.54 7.14
C PRO A 36 10.94 1.73 6.04
N ALA A 37 9.73 2.07 6.46
CA ALA A 37 8.61 2.35 5.57
C ALA A 37 8.46 3.86 5.34
N SER A 38 7.90 4.20 4.21
CA SER A 38 7.65 5.57 3.75
C SER A 38 6.19 5.69 3.29
N ASP A 39 5.67 6.91 3.20
CA ASP A 39 4.32 7.14 2.67
C ASP A 39 4.15 6.61 1.23
N ASP A 40 5.22 6.56 0.44
CA ASP A 40 5.24 5.97 -0.91
C ASP A 40 5.05 4.44 -0.92
N ASP A 41 5.29 3.75 0.20
CA ASP A 41 5.01 2.32 0.34
C ASP A 41 3.52 2.04 0.58
N PHE A 42 2.67 3.07 0.70
CA PHE A 42 1.22 2.93 0.85
C PHE A 42 0.52 3.35 -0.45
N ALA A 43 -0.33 2.46 -0.98
CA ALA A 43 -1.20 2.79 -2.10
C ALA A 43 -2.17 3.91 -1.68
N ALA A 44 -2.40 4.85 -2.59
CA ALA A 44 -3.48 5.82 -2.41
C ALA A 44 -4.80 5.03 -2.28
N PRO A 45 -5.74 5.47 -1.41
CA PRO A 45 -7.06 4.85 -1.35
C PRO A 45 -7.62 4.88 -2.77
N ASP A 46 -8.09 3.73 -3.26
CA ASP A 46 -8.62 3.57 -4.61
C ASP A 46 -9.77 4.54 -4.87
N GLU A 47 -9.46 5.74 -5.37
CA GLU A 47 -10.43 6.62 -6.01
C GLU A 47 -10.47 6.40 -7.54
N ASP A 48 -9.75 5.39 -8.06
CA ASP A 48 -9.58 5.23 -9.51
C ASP A 48 -9.44 3.77 -10.00
N ASP A 49 -10.44 2.92 -9.73
CA ASP A 49 -10.75 1.76 -10.60
C ASP A 49 -11.64 2.20 -11.78
N ALA A 50 -11.32 3.35 -12.40
CA ALA A 50 -12.06 3.93 -13.53
C ALA A 50 -11.21 4.13 -14.79
N ALA A 51 -9.96 3.67 -14.83
CA ALA A 51 -9.07 3.82 -15.99
C ALA A 51 -8.43 2.50 -16.44
N THR A 52 -9.21 1.42 -16.60
CA THR A 52 -8.93 0.38 -17.61
C THR A 52 -10.21 -0.02 -18.34
N LEU A 53 -10.87 0.99 -18.93
CA LEU A 53 -11.65 0.78 -20.14
C LEU A 53 -10.79 1.25 -21.33
N GLY A 54 -10.24 0.29 -22.09
CA GLY A 54 -9.77 0.58 -23.45
C GLY A 54 -8.48 -0.11 -23.88
N ALA A 55 -8.58 -1.39 -24.26
CA ALA A 55 -8.04 -1.88 -25.53
C ALA A 55 -8.47 -3.35 -25.74
N GLY A 56 -9.72 -3.53 -26.15
CA GLY A 56 -10.02 -4.55 -27.15
C GLY A 56 -9.98 -3.84 -28.51
N ASP A 57 -9.09 -4.27 -29.40
CA ASP A 57 -9.33 -4.38 -30.85
C ASP A 57 -8.09 -4.96 -31.56
N SER A 58 -8.16 -6.25 -31.88
CA SER A 58 -7.65 -6.93 -33.10
C SER A 58 -7.45 -8.42 -32.87
#